data_AF-A0A7Y8M0J4-F1
#
_entry.id   AF-A0A7Y8M0J4-F1
#
_cell.length_a   1.000
_cell.length_b   1.000
_cell.length_c   1.000
_cell.angle_alpha   90.00
_cell.angle_beta   90.00
_cell.angle_gamma   90.00
#
_symmetry.space_group_name_H-M   'P 1'
#
loop_
_entity.id
_entity.type
_entity.pdbx_description
1 polymer ?
#
loop_
_entity_poly.entity_id
_entity_poly.type
_entity_poly.pdbx_seq_one_letter_code
_entity_poly.pdbx_strand_id
1 'polypeptide(L)'
;MMALVKLVPQRKSVVVSYPIKAVSTTWYSREAVQAYIQKPHDPTCNNHPELVEEAQHEMGILGTGSFHGVSVVKHVRETEEAIIETWESPECSCEAVLTRATWRNPDGTVQGTTEQIATAIHLGEPDPSLFEIPADFAEKPPSVVANETSRKVHNRDFPSDSLRKLGSADKAYRDSQAHRPNN
;
A
#
# COMPACT_ATOMS: atom_id res chain seq x y z
N MET A 1 -14.71 -1.51 -4.09
CA MET A 1 -14.05 -0.49 -3.25
C MET A 1 -13.38 -1.18 -2.08
N MET A 2 -12.14 -0.82 -1.77
CA MET A 2 -11.48 -1.20 -0.52
C MET A 2 -11.27 0.06 0.30
N ALA A 3 -11.51 0.00 1.60
CA ALA A 3 -11.14 1.06 2.52
C ALA A 3 -10.02 0.54 3.43
N LEU A 4 -8.98 1.35 3.64
CA LEU A 4 -7.94 1.12 4.63
C LEU A 4 -8.01 2.24 5.65
N VAL A 5 -8.08 1.85 6.92
CA VAL A 5 -8.14 2.76 8.05
C VAL A 5 -6.98 2.45 8.98
N LYS A 6 -6.00 3.36 9.06
CA LYS A 6 -4.85 3.24 9.97
C LYS A 6 -5.18 3.93 11.29
N LEU A 7 -5.33 3.14 12.35
CA LEU A 7 -5.58 3.58 13.72
C LEU A 7 -4.31 3.41 14.56
N VAL A 8 -3.29 4.23 14.24
CA VAL A 8 -1.95 4.05 14.80
C VAL A 8 -1.88 4.20 16.32
N PRO A 9 -2.56 5.17 16.97
CA PRO A 9 -2.61 5.24 18.43
C PRO A 9 -3.21 3.97 19.07
N GLN A 10 -4.16 3.33 18.39
CA GLN A 10 -4.80 2.09 18.82
C GLN A 10 -4.03 0.84 18.34
N ARG A 11 -2.84 1.03 17.74
CA ARG A 11 -1.93 -0.02 17.26
C ARG A 11 -2.57 -0.99 16.27
N LYS A 12 -3.49 -0.53 15.44
CA LYS A 12 -4.14 -1.38 14.44
C LYS A 12 -4.40 -0.67 13.12
N SER A 13 -4.54 -1.45 12.06
CA SER A 13 -5.17 -1.02 10.82
C SER A 13 -6.31 -1.94 10.48
N VAL A 14 -7.39 -1.39 9.94
CA VAL A 14 -8.57 -2.11 9.51
C VAL A 14 -8.70 -1.98 8.00
N VAL A 15 -8.80 -3.11 7.30
CA VAL A 15 -9.11 -3.18 5.88
C VAL A 15 -10.53 -3.65 5.72
N VAL A 16 -11.37 -2.86 5.03
CA VAL A 16 -12.73 -3.21 4.67
C VAL A 16 -12.79 -3.47 3.17
N SER A 17 -13.02 -4.73 2.78
CA SER A 17 -13.06 -5.15 1.38
C SER A 17 -14.51 -5.45 0.97
N TYR A 18 -15.14 -4.52 0.27
CA TYR A 18 -16.50 -4.69 -0.25
C TYR A 18 -16.65 -5.85 -1.25
N PRO A 19 -15.71 -6.11 -2.18
CA PRO A 19 -15.84 -7.21 -3.15
C PRO A 19 -16.02 -8.59 -2.52
N ILE A 20 -15.44 -8.81 -1.35
CA ILE A 20 -15.53 -10.07 -0.60
C ILE A 20 -16.35 -9.95 0.68
N LYS A 21 -16.93 -8.77 0.96
CA LYS A 21 -17.66 -8.45 2.19
C LYS A 21 -16.90 -8.91 3.43
N ALA A 22 -15.65 -8.48 3.54
CA ALA A 22 -14.78 -8.88 4.63
C ALA A 22 -14.10 -7.69 5.29
N VAL A 23 -13.84 -7.84 6.58
CA VAL A 23 -12.98 -6.95 7.35
C VAL A 23 -11.74 -7.71 7.77
N SER A 24 -10.60 -7.02 7.85
CA SER A 24 -9.38 -7.57 8.42
C SER A 24 -8.68 -6.56 9.29
N THR A 25 -8.32 -6.98 10.49
CA THR A 25 -7.55 -6.17 11.44
C THR A 25 -6.11 -6.65 11.51
N THR A 26 -5.16 -5.76 11.23
CA THR A 26 -3.73 -5.99 11.47
C THR A 26 -3.29 -5.18 12.68
N TRP A 27 -2.56 -5.82 13.60
CA TRP A 27 -2.01 -5.15 14.78
C TRP A 27 -0.55 -4.78 14.57
N TYR A 28 -0.20 -3.55 14.90
CA TYR A 28 1.18 -3.06 14.83
C TYR A 28 1.97 -3.49 16.07
N SER A 29 3.25 -3.83 15.86
CA SER A 29 4.20 -4.02 16.96
C SER A 29 4.38 -2.71 17.73
N ARG A 30 4.92 -2.79 18.96
CA ARG A 30 5.19 -1.58 19.75
C ARG A 30 6.24 -0.71 19.08
N GLU A 31 7.22 -1.36 18.47
CA GLU A 31 8.33 -0.77 17.74
C GLU A 31 7.81 0.00 16.51
N ALA A 32 6.90 -0.61 15.73
CA ALA A 32 6.29 0.04 14.57
C ALA A 32 5.46 1.27 14.95
N VAL A 33 4.74 1.20 16.08
CA VAL A 33 3.95 2.33 16.59
C VAL A 33 4.86 3.44 17.10
N GLN A 34 5.95 3.10 17.80
CA GLN A 34 6.94 4.08 18.23
C GLN A 34 7.64 4.74 17.05
N ALA A 35 8.03 3.98 16.03
CA ALA A 35 8.60 4.54 14.80
C ALA A 35 7.64 5.51 14.11
N TYR A 36 6.34 5.22 14.11
CA TYR A 36 5.33 6.12 13.55
C TYR A 36 5.16 7.40 14.39
N ILE A 37 5.05 7.28 15.72
CA ILE A 37 4.91 8.43 16.63
C ILE A 37 6.15 9.33 16.60
N GLN A 38 7.33 8.71 16.51
CA GLN A 38 8.61 9.41 16.53
C GLN A 38 9.06 9.88 15.15
N LYS A 39 8.31 9.56 14.08
CA LYS A 39 8.64 10.03 12.73
C LYS A 39 8.61 11.56 12.75
N PRO A 40 9.76 12.23 12.58
CA PRO A 40 9.78 13.68 12.56
C PRO A 40 8.94 14.17 11.38
N HIS A 41 8.21 15.25 11.60
CA HIS A 41 7.47 15.90 10.52
C HIS A 41 8.47 16.33 9.43
N ASP A 42 8.35 15.74 8.25
CA ASP A 42 9.15 16.12 7.08
C ASP A 42 8.32 17.08 6.21
N PRO A 43 8.59 18.39 6.24
CA PRO A 43 7.85 19.35 5.41
C PRO A 43 8.16 19.20 3.92
N THR A 44 9.14 18.38 3.55
CA THR A 44 9.64 18.23 2.19
C THR A 44 9.31 16.89 1.56
N CYS A 45 8.88 15.90 2.36
CA CYS A 45 8.67 14.51 1.94
C CYS A 45 9.85 13.95 1.14
N ASN A 46 11.07 14.31 1.52
CA ASN A 46 12.28 13.88 0.81
C ASN A 46 13.01 12.75 1.54
N ASN A 47 12.74 12.58 2.83
CA ASN A 47 13.40 11.55 3.62
C ASN A 47 12.59 10.25 3.58
N HIS A 48 13.01 9.37 2.68
CA HIS A 48 12.53 7.97 2.61
C HIS A 48 13.66 7.02 2.98
N PRO A 49 14.01 6.88 4.27
CA PRO A 49 15.07 5.97 4.72
C PRO A 49 14.81 4.52 4.27
N GLU A 50 13.54 4.13 4.12
CA GLU A 50 13.11 2.82 3.60
C GLU A 50 13.44 2.57 2.12
N LEU A 51 13.75 3.61 1.35
CA LEU A 51 14.12 3.50 -0.07
C LEU A 51 15.65 3.57 -0.29
N VAL A 52 16.44 3.77 0.77
CA VAL A 52 17.89 4.02 0.70
C VAL A 52 18.70 2.75 0.39
N GLU A 53 18.18 1.54 0.61
CA GLU A 53 18.98 0.31 0.43
C GLU A 53 18.95 -0.30 -0.99
N GLU A 54 18.00 0.08 -1.87
CA GLU A 54 17.90 -0.52 -3.23
C GLU A 54 17.68 0.50 -4.38
N ALA A 55 17.61 1.80 -4.10
CA ALA A 55 17.39 2.82 -5.12
C ALA A 55 18.70 3.52 -5.56
N GLN A 56 19.54 2.80 -6.30
CA GLN A 56 20.52 3.44 -7.21
C GLN A 56 19.84 4.10 -8.44
N HIS A 57 18.50 4.05 -8.53
CA HIS A 57 17.72 4.82 -9.48
C HIS A 57 17.16 6.04 -8.73
N GLU A 58 17.76 7.19 -8.97
CA GLU A 58 17.44 8.48 -8.37
C GLU A 58 15.92 8.71 -8.35
N MET A 59 15.32 8.77 -7.16
CA MET A 59 14.01 9.41 -7.01
C MET A 59 14.23 10.92 -7.18
N GLY A 60 14.03 11.41 -8.40
CA GLY A 60 14.07 12.84 -8.66
C GLY A 60 12.81 13.50 -8.13
N ILE A 61 12.96 14.53 -7.29
CA ILE A 61 11.87 15.48 -7.05
C ILE A 61 11.62 16.20 -8.37
N LEU A 62 10.49 15.94 -9.01
CA LEU A 62 10.16 16.57 -10.29
C LEU A 62 9.43 17.90 -10.11
N GLY A 63 8.84 18.14 -8.95
CA GLY A 63 8.19 19.41 -8.65
C GLY A 63 7.26 19.36 -7.45
N THR A 64 6.71 20.51 -7.13
CA THR A 64 5.68 20.69 -6.11
C THR A 64 4.37 21.12 -6.76
N GLY A 65 3.25 20.90 -6.08
CA GLY A 65 1.94 21.26 -6.59
C GLY A 65 0.86 21.22 -5.51
N SER A 66 -0.39 21.17 -5.95
CA SER A 66 -1.55 20.98 -5.08
C SER A 66 -2.46 19.88 -5.60
N PHE A 67 -2.97 19.03 -4.72
CA PHE A 67 -3.90 17.96 -5.06
C PHE A 67 -5.02 17.89 -4.02
N HIS A 68 -6.28 17.96 -4.44
CA HIS A 68 -7.44 18.03 -3.53
C HIS A 68 -7.30 19.04 -2.38
N GLY A 69 -6.65 20.19 -2.63
CA GLY A 69 -6.49 21.26 -1.65
C GLY A 69 -5.31 21.12 -0.68
N VAL A 70 -4.52 20.04 -0.76
CA VAL A 70 -3.27 19.90 0.01
C VAL A 70 -2.04 20.15 -0.85
N SER A 71 -0.96 20.61 -0.24
CA SER A 71 0.35 20.71 -0.92
C SER A 71 0.92 19.31 -1.22
N VAL A 72 1.55 19.13 -2.38
CA VAL A 72 2.17 17.86 -2.77
C VAL A 72 3.58 18.03 -3.32
N VAL A 73 4.40 17.00 -3.11
CA VAL A 73 5.72 16.81 -3.69
C VAL A 73 5.65 15.60 -4.63
N LYS A 74 6.12 15.77 -5.87
CA LYS A 74 6.10 14.73 -6.89
C LYS A 74 7.47 14.08 -6.99
N HIS A 75 7.49 12.77 -6.80
CA HIS A 75 8.64 11.89 -6.98
C HIS A 75 8.42 11.04 -8.22
N VAL A 76 9.48 10.87 -9.02
CA VAL A 76 9.49 9.87 -10.09
C VAL A 76 10.71 8.99 -9.96
N ARG A 77 10.46 7.69 -10.07
CA ARG A 77 11.47 6.65 -10.20
C ARG A 77 11.30 6.00 -11.56
N GLU A 78 12.38 5.96 -12.33
CA GLU A 78 12.39 5.32 -13.64
C GLU A 78 13.33 4.11 -13.59
N THR A 79 12.83 2.97 -14.07
CA THR A 79 13.61 1.76 -14.35
C THR A 79 13.43 1.40 -15.82
N GLU A 80 14.19 0.40 -16.30
CA GLU A 80 14.01 -0.12 -17.66
C GLU A 80 12.58 -0.65 -17.91
N GLU A 81 11.96 -1.23 -16.87
CA GLU A 81 10.67 -1.90 -16.97
C GLU A 81 9.48 -1.00 -16.62
N ALA A 82 9.68 0.07 -15.85
CA ALA A 82 8.58 0.90 -15.38
C ALA A 82 8.96 2.34 -15.01
N ILE A 83 7.99 3.25 -15.15
CA ILE A 83 7.99 4.57 -14.50
C ILE A 83 7.04 4.50 -13.31
N ILE A 84 7.51 4.85 -12.13
CA ILE A 84 6.71 4.99 -10.92
C ILE A 84 6.68 6.47 -10.54
N GLU A 85 5.48 7.05 -10.55
CA GLU A 85 5.20 8.41 -10.13
C GLU A 85 4.45 8.37 -8.80
N THR A 86 4.96 9.07 -7.79
CA THR A 86 4.36 9.17 -6.46
C THR A 86 4.19 10.64 -6.09
N TRP A 87 3.01 11.02 -5.63
CA TRP A 87 2.73 12.35 -5.11
C TRP A 87 2.44 12.24 -3.64
N GLU A 88 3.21 12.94 -2.82
CA GLU A 88 3.11 12.88 -1.37
C GLU A 88 2.75 14.24 -0.80
N SER A 89 1.99 14.26 0.30
CA SER A 89 1.64 15.51 0.96
C SER A 89 2.26 15.62 2.35
N PRO A 90 3.04 16.69 2.64
CA PRO A 90 3.53 16.94 4.00
C PRO A 90 2.41 17.06 5.02
N GLU A 91 1.28 17.65 4.62
CA GLU A 91 0.07 17.79 5.45
C GLU A 91 -0.58 16.42 5.77
N CYS A 92 -0.28 15.39 4.98
CA CYS A 92 -0.70 14.01 5.20
C CYS A 92 0.44 13.12 5.72
N SER A 93 1.40 13.69 6.46
CA SER A 93 2.56 12.96 7.00
C SER A 93 3.40 12.25 5.93
N CYS A 94 3.47 12.85 4.74
CA CYS A 94 4.12 12.28 3.55
C CYS A 94 3.56 10.93 3.13
N GLU A 95 2.25 10.73 3.30
CA GLU A 95 1.56 9.61 2.66
C GLU A 95 1.27 9.93 1.19
N ALA A 96 1.37 8.92 0.33
CA ALA A 96 1.10 9.06 -1.10
C ALA A 96 -0.41 9.31 -1.35
N VAL A 97 -0.72 10.44 -1.97
CA VAL A 97 -2.08 10.80 -2.42
C VAL A 97 -2.33 10.37 -3.85
N LEU A 98 -1.26 10.10 -4.61
CA LEU A 98 -1.29 9.46 -5.92
C LEU A 98 -0.08 8.56 -6.08
N THR A 99 -0.28 7.37 -6.61
CA THR A 99 0.77 6.50 -7.13
C THR A 99 0.36 6.00 -8.50
N ARG A 100 1.22 6.17 -9.49
CA ARG A 100 1.03 5.67 -10.86
C ARG A 100 2.23 4.85 -11.24
N ALA A 101 2.00 3.60 -11.64
CA ALA A 101 3.00 2.74 -12.25
C ALA A 101 2.67 2.58 -13.73
N THR A 102 3.61 2.90 -14.62
CA THR A 102 3.51 2.69 -16.07
C THR A 102 4.57 1.70 -16.49
N TRP A 103 4.15 0.51 -16.91
CA TRP A 103 5.06 -0.54 -17.38
C TRP A 103 5.39 -0.37 -18.85
N ARG A 104 6.63 -0.67 -19.21
CA ARG A 104 7.14 -0.58 -20.58
C ARG A 104 7.58 -1.96 -21.08
N ASN A 105 7.34 -2.19 -22.35
CA ASN A 105 7.96 -3.29 -23.09
C ASN A 105 9.44 -2.96 -23.38
N PRO A 106 10.26 -3.95 -23.76
CA PRO A 106 11.67 -3.72 -24.12
C PRO A 106 11.88 -2.75 -25.29
N ASP A 107 10.87 -2.55 -26.14
CA ASP A 107 10.88 -1.58 -27.25
C ASP A 107 10.53 -0.14 -26.81
N GLY A 108 10.31 0.07 -25.51
CA GLY A 108 9.92 1.36 -24.91
C GLY A 108 8.43 1.68 -25.00
N THR A 109 7.61 0.84 -25.63
CA THR A 109 6.16 1.04 -25.69
C THR A 109 5.49 0.77 -24.34
N VAL A 110 4.41 1.47 -24.03
CA VAL A 110 3.66 1.28 -22.78
C VAL A 110 2.89 -0.04 -22.84
N GLN A 111 3.22 -0.97 -21.94
CA GLN A 111 2.51 -2.23 -21.76
C GLN A 111 1.20 -2.03 -20.98
N GLY A 112 1.21 -1.14 -19.99
CA GLY A 112 0.03 -0.84 -19.18
C GLY A 112 0.31 0.18 -18.10
N THR A 113 -0.76 0.61 -17.43
CA THR A 113 -0.70 1.57 -16.33
C THR A 113 -1.63 1.12 -15.21
N THR A 114 -1.18 1.27 -13.97
CA THR A 114 -2.02 1.15 -12.76
C THR A 114 -1.89 2.41 -11.96
N GLU A 115 -3.01 2.88 -11.44
CA GLU A 115 -3.09 4.09 -10.63
C GLU A 115 -3.81 3.79 -9.32
N GLN A 116 -3.28 4.35 -8.25
CA GLN A 116 -3.95 4.52 -6.98
C GLN A 116 -4.03 6.03 -6.74
N ILE A 117 -5.25 6.56 -6.65
CA ILE A 117 -5.49 7.99 -6.54
C ILE A 117 -6.46 8.25 -5.38
N ALA A 118 -6.11 9.19 -4.49
CA ALA A 118 -7.05 9.68 -3.51
C ALA A 118 -8.15 10.45 -4.23
N THR A 119 -9.41 10.11 -3.94
CA THR A 119 -10.59 10.74 -4.58
C THR A 119 -11.09 11.95 -3.80
N ALA A 120 -10.71 12.06 -2.53
CA ALA A 120 -10.97 13.17 -1.64
C ALA A 120 -9.93 13.17 -0.50
N ILE A 121 -9.60 14.37 0.01
CA ILE A 121 -8.71 14.54 1.16
C ILE A 121 -9.41 15.50 2.13
N HIS A 122 -9.54 15.04 3.38
CA HIS A 122 -10.11 15.83 4.47
C HIS A 122 -9.10 15.86 5.61
N LEU A 123 -8.59 17.04 5.94
CA LEU A 123 -7.70 17.23 7.08
C LEU A 123 -8.54 17.38 8.36
N GLY A 124 -8.16 16.66 9.42
CA GLY A 124 -8.84 16.70 10.71
C GLY A 124 -9.18 15.32 11.24
N GLU A 125 -10.15 15.28 12.16
CA GLU A 125 -10.66 14.01 12.69
C GLU A 125 -11.35 13.21 11.58
N PRO A 126 -11.09 11.89 11.49
CA PRO A 126 -11.72 11.04 10.47
C PRO A 126 -13.23 10.95 10.70
N ASP A 127 -13.99 10.88 9.61
CA ASP A 127 -15.44 10.66 9.67
C ASP A 127 -15.74 9.36 10.44
N PRO A 128 -16.56 9.40 11.52
CA PRO A 128 -16.96 8.22 12.27
C PRO A 128 -17.53 7.10 11.39
N SER A 129 -18.19 7.42 10.27
CA SER A 129 -18.77 6.43 9.37
C SER A 129 -17.71 5.56 8.70
N LEU A 130 -16.45 6.00 8.61
CA LEU A 130 -15.34 5.18 8.07
C LEU A 130 -15.02 3.97 8.96
N PHE A 131 -15.49 3.99 10.21
CA PHE A 131 -15.31 2.93 11.19
C PHE A 131 -16.54 2.04 11.34
N GLU A 132 -17.65 2.38 10.68
CA GLU A 132 -18.86 1.57 10.67
C GLU A 132 -18.68 0.38 9.70
N ILE A 133 -18.49 -0.80 10.27
CA ILE A 133 -18.43 -2.04 9.51
C ILE A 133 -19.87 -2.49 9.24
N PRO A 134 -20.28 -2.69 7.98
CA PRO A 134 -21.61 -3.19 7.70
C PRO A 134 -21.83 -4.57 8.33
N ALA A 135 -23.03 -4.82 8.86
CA ALA A 135 -23.34 -6.03 9.63
C ALA A 135 -23.22 -7.34 8.83
N ASP A 136 -23.22 -7.27 7.49
CA ASP A 136 -23.06 -8.41 6.59
C ASP A 136 -21.58 -8.73 6.26
N PHE A 137 -20.62 -8.00 6.85
CA PHE A 137 -19.19 -8.24 6.64
C PHE A 137 -18.64 -9.22 7.69
N ALA A 138 -17.79 -10.14 7.24
CA ALA A 138 -17.14 -11.11 8.11
C ALA A 138 -15.67 -10.75 8.36
N GLU A 139 -15.22 -10.83 9.62
CA GLU A 139 -13.78 -10.71 9.93
C GLU A 139 -13.04 -11.92 9.32
N LYS A 140 -11.95 -11.63 8.61
CA LYS A 140 -11.08 -12.64 8.00
C LYS A 140 -9.61 -12.30 8.27
N PRO A 141 -8.71 -13.30 8.35
CA PRO A 141 -7.28 -13.05 8.47
C PRO A 141 -6.75 -12.21 7.29
N PRO A 142 -5.72 -11.36 7.51
CA PRO A 142 -5.18 -10.49 6.46
C PRO A 142 -4.74 -11.25 5.21
N SER A 143 -4.14 -12.44 5.38
CA SER A 143 -3.72 -13.31 4.27
C SER A 143 -4.90 -13.80 3.42
N VAL A 144 -6.05 -14.08 4.05
CA VAL A 144 -7.27 -14.52 3.36
C VAL A 144 -7.89 -13.35 2.59
N VAL A 145 -7.97 -12.18 3.21
CA VAL A 145 -8.49 -10.97 2.54
C VAL A 145 -7.64 -10.58 1.34
N ALA A 146 -6.32 -10.60 1.47
CA ALA A 146 -5.41 -10.30 0.36
C ALA A 146 -5.60 -11.29 -0.79
N ASN A 147 -5.58 -12.60 -0.51
CA ASN A 147 -5.71 -13.63 -1.54
C ASN A 147 -7.08 -13.60 -2.25
N GLU A 148 -8.19 -13.54 -1.49
CA GLU A 148 -9.52 -13.53 -2.08
C GLU A 148 -9.81 -12.23 -2.85
N THR A 149 -9.34 -11.09 -2.34
CA THR A 149 -9.51 -9.81 -3.03
C THR A 149 -8.72 -9.81 -4.34
N SER A 150 -7.46 -10.26 -4.32
CA SER A 150 -6.65 -10.39 -5.55
C SER A 150 -7.33 -11.29 -6.58
N ARG A 151 -7.90 -12.44 -6.16
CA ARG A 151 -8.63 -13.33 -7.07
C ARG A 151 -9.89 -12.68 -7.66
N LYS A 152 -10.67 -11.95 -6.85
CA LYS A 152 -11.92 -11.32 -7.31
C LYS A 152 -11.70 -10.08 -8.17
N VAL A 153 -10.68 -9.27 -7.85
CA VAL A 153 -10.42 -8.00 -8.54
C VAL A 153 -9.65 -8.24 -9.84
N HIS A 154 -8.71 -9.18 -9.87
CA HIS A 154 -7.83 -9.29 -11.02
C HIS A 154 -8.37 -10.12 -12.18
N ASN A 155 -9.27 -11.09 -11.98
CA ASN A 155 -9.82 -11.98 -13.03
C ASN A 155 -8.80 -12.41 -14.12
N ARG A 156 -7.53 -12.42 -13.75
CA ARG A 156 -6.35 -12.74 -14.53
C ARG A 156 -5.58 -13.64 -13.60
N ASP A 157 -5.27 -14.83 -14.09
CA ASP A 157 -4.25 -15.66 -13.49
C ASP A 157 -3.02 -14.77 -13.28
N PHE A 158 -2.76 -14.40 -12.03
CA PHE A 158 -1.42 -13.94 -11.68
C PHE A 158 -0.49 -15.03 -12.19
N PRO A 159 0.50 -14.73 -13.04
CA PRO A 159 1.53 -15.70 -13.36
C PRO A 159 2.05 -16.20 -12.02
N SER A 160 1.86 -17.48 -11.74
CA SER A 160 2.34 -18.13 -10.52
C SER A 160 3.85 -17.94 -10.32
N ASP A 161 4.56 -17.46 -11.36
CA ASP A 161 5.94 -17.05 -11.35
C ASP A 161 6.23 -15.79 -10.50
N SER A 162 5.28 -14.89 -10.23
CA SER A 162 5.51 -13.76 -9.29
C SER A 162 5.59 -14.23 -7.83
N LEU A 163 4.95 -15.36 -7.50
CA LEU A 163 5.07 -16.05 -6.20
C LEU A 163 6.30 -16.99 -6.13
N ARG A 164 7.04 -17.12 -7.24
CA ARG A 164 8.19 -18.01 -7.36
C ARG A 164 9.52 -17.36 -6.94
N LYS A 165 9.48 -16.05 -6.65
CA LYS A 165 10.57 -15.30 -5.99
C LYS A 165 10.34 -15.11 -4.48
N LEU A 166 9.62 -16.03 -3.83
CA LEU A 166 9.70 -16.09 -2.37
C LEU A 166 11.12 -16.54 -1.99
N GLY A 167 11.81 -15.72 -1.19
CA GLY A 167 13.09 -16.10 -0.60
C GLY A 167 12.97 -17.42 0.17
N SER A 168 14.12 -18.08 0.42
CA SER A 168 14.14 -19.42 1.03
C SER A 168 13.36 -19.52 2.35
N ALA A 169 13.29 -18.43 3.12
CA ALA A 169 12.56 -18.34 4.38
C ALA A 169 11.04 -18.43 4.21
N ASP A 170 10.46 -17.74 3.22
CA ASP A 170 9.00 -17.73 3.01
C ASP A 170 8.50 -19.04 2.38
N LYS A 171 9.34 -19.68 1.55
CA LYS A 171 9.05 -21.03 1.04
C LYS A 171 9.00 -22.05 2.19
N ALA A 172 9.97 -21.99 3.10
CA ALA A 172 9.98 -22.86 4.29
C ALA A 172 8.75 -22.64 5.17
N TYR A 173 8.32 -21.38 5.38
CA TYR A 173 7.11 -21.07 6.12
C TYR A 173 5.87 -21.65 5.43
N ARG A 174 5.70 -21.45 4.13
CA ARG A 174 4.56 -21.99 3.37
C ARG A 174 4.51 -23.52 3.42
N ASP A 175 5.65 -24.18 3.21
CA ASP A 175 5.73 -25.64 3.21
C ASP A 175 5.44 -26.20 4.63
N SER A 176 5.80 -25.47 5.69
CA SER A 176 5.46 -25.81 7.08
C SER A 176 3.97 -25.67 7.40
N GLN A 177 3.26 -24.74 6.77
CA GLN A 177 1.82 -24.56 6.95
C GLN A 177 1.02 -25.62 6.17
N ALA A 178 1.51 -26.04 5.00
CA ALA A 178 0.87 -27.08 4.19
C ALA A 178 0.85 -28.48 4.84
N HIS A 179 1.73 -28.71 5.82
CA HIS A 179 1.87 -29.99 6.54
C HIS A 179 1.34 -29.95 7.98
N ARG A 180 0.62 -28.89 8.37
CA ARG A 180 -0.03 -28.89 9.69
C ARG A 180 -1.25 -29.82 9.66
N PRO A 181 -1.28 -30.90 10.48
CA PRO A 181 -2.49 -31.68 10.64
C PRO A 181 -3.57 -30.77 11.25
N ASN A 182 -4.78 -30.81 10.67
CA ASN A 182 -5.95 -30.17 11.25
C ASN A 182 -6.23 -30.83 12.61
N ASN A 183 -5.95 -30.10 13.69
CA ASN A 183 -6.51 -30.38 15.01
C ASN A 183 -7.83 -29.63 15.17
#